data_AF-A0A5N6IND6-F1
#
_entry.id   AF-A0A5N6IND6-F1
#
_cell.length_a   1.000
_cell.length_b   1.000
_cell.length_c   1.000
_cell.angle_alpha   90.00
_cell.angle_beta   90.00
_cell.angle_gamma   90.00
#
_symmetry.space_group_name_H-M   'P 1'
#
loop_
_entity.id
_entity.type
_entity.pdbx_description
1 polymer ?
#
loop_
_entity_poly.entity_id
_entity_poly.type
_entity_poly.pdbx_seq_one_letter_code
_entity_poly.pdbx_strand_id
1 'polypeptide(L)'
;MSEMTQIEIDALRCLTQAGCSSSPALLVWKHETQSNTGWVPGGFVDYILMEKVPGSKAPDYRQSLPPKERDRLLKAFKAAYLECMARGRVHHDSGDRGKWYV
;
A
#
# COMPACT_ATOMS: atom_id res chain seq x y z
N MET A 1 2.40 18.33 -5.39
CA MET A 1 2.49 16.89 -5.07
C MET A 1 3.81 16.65 -4.36
N SER A 2 3.82 15.80 -3.34
CA SER A 2 5.05 15.49 -2.60
C SER A 2 5.91 14.43 -3.32
N GLU A 3 7.22 14.41 -3.07
CA GLU A 3 8.13 13.38 -3.61
C GLU A 3 7.70 11.97 -3.17
N MET A 4 7.27 11.81 -1.91
CA MET A 4 6.79 10.54 -1.38
C MET A 4 5.52 10.05 -2.09
N THR A 5 4.57 10.95 -2.37
CA THR A 5 3.37 10.62 -3.15
C THR A 5 3.74 10.11 -4.54
N GLN A 6 4.70 10.77 -5.21
CA GLN A 6 5.13 10.39 -6.54
C GLN A 6 5.75 8.99 -6.55
N ILE A 7 6.61 8.69 -5.57
CA ILE A 7 7.21 7.36 -5.39
C ILE A 7 6.12 6.29 -5.19
N GLU A 8 5.11 6.57 -4.38
CA GLU A 8 4.01 5.63 -4.12
C GLU A 8 3.17 5.37 -5.38
N ILE A 9 2.82 6.43 -6.13
CA ILE A 9 2.09 6.29 -7.40
C ILE A 9 2.91 5.48 -8.42
N ASP A 10 4.22 5.73 -8.54
CA ASP A 10 5.09 5.00 -9.45
C ASP A 10 5.33 3.55 -9.03
N ALA A 11 5.29 3.27 -7.72
CA ALA A 11 5.30 1.92 -7.18
C ALA A 11 4.02 1.16 -7.56
N LEU A 12 2.86 1.72 -7.24
CA LEU A 12 1.56 1.12 -7.52
C LEU A 12 1.32 0.96 -9.02
N ARG A 13 1.70 1.95 -9.84
CA ARG A 13 1.58 1.87 -11.31
C ARG A 13 2.37 0.68 -11.87
N CYS A 14 3.61 0.50 -11.45
CA CYS A 14 4.43 -0.60 -11.97
C CYS A 14 3.99 -1.96 -11.46
N LEU A 15 3.57 -2.08 -10.19
CA LEU A 15 3.00 -3.33 -9.67
C LEU A 15 1.70 -3.70 -10.40
N THR A 16 0.86 -2.71 -10.71
CA THR A 16 -0.37 -2.91 -11.49
C THR A 16 -0.07 -3.38 -12.91
N GLN A 17 0.85 -2.70 -13.61
CA GLN A 17 1.26 -3.07 -14.97
C GLN A 17 1.91 -4.45 -15.04
N ALA A 18 2.62 -4.85 -13.98
CA ALA A 18 3.22 -6.17 -13.86
C ALA A 18 2.22 -7.25 -13.39
N GLY A 19 0.95 -6.92 -13.18
CA GLY A 19 -0.06 -7.86 -12.68
C GLY A 19 0.32 -8.48 -11.34
N CYS A 20 0.83 -7.68 -10.41
CA CYS A 20 1.14 -8.13 -9.05
C CYS A 20 -0.14 -8.52 -8.33
N SER A 21 -0.24 -9.77 -7.86
CA SER A 21 -1.44 -10.23 -7.13
C SER A 21 -1.45 -9.80 -5.66
N SER A 22 -0.28 -9.45 -5.13
CA SER A 22 -0.09 -9.08 -3.73
C SER A 22 -0.16 -7.58 -3.45
N SER A 23 -0.52 -6.76 -4.44
CA SER A 23 -0.67 -5.31 -4.32
C SER A 23 -1.99 -4.90 -4.97
N PRO A 24 -2.77 -4.00 -4.35
CA PRO A 24 -3.98 -3.48 -4.97
C PRO A 24 -3.64 -2.73 -6.25
N ALA A 25 -4.45 -2.90 -7.30
CA ALA A 25 -4.25 -2.17 -8.54
C ALA A 25 -4.48 -0.67 -8.35
N LEU A 26 -3.63 0.17 -8.95
CA LEU A 26 -3.86 1.61 -9.09
C LEU A 26 -4.95 1.83 -10.13
N LEU A 27 -6.04 2.48 -9.73
CA LEU A 27 -7.13 2.85 -10.64
C LEU A 27 -6.91 4.25 -11.21
N VAL A 28 -6.67 5.24 -10.34
CA VAL A 28 -6.39 6.63 -10.73
C VAL A 28 -5.74 7.38 -9.57
N TRP A 29 -5.12 8.53 -9.85
CA TRP A 29 -4.68 9.47 -8.84
C TRP A 29 -5.04 10.91 -9.26
N LYS A 30 -5.13 11.83 -8.30
CA LYS A 30 -5.45 13.24 -8.54
C LYS A 30 -4.61 14.12 -7.62
N HIS A 31 -4.05 15.19 -8.16
CA HIS A 31 -3.47 16.29 -7.39
C HIS A 31 -4.41 17.49 -7.41
N GLU A 32 -4.69 18.08 -6.25
CA GLU A 32 -5.58 19.23 -6.13
C GLU A 32 -5.00 20.28 -5.18
N THR A 33 -4.89 21.53 -5.66
CA THR A 33 -4.54 22.68 -4.82
C THR A 33 -5.79 23.17 -4.09
N GLN A 34 -5.65 23.37 -2.78
CA GLN A 34 -6.74 23.84 -1.95
C GLN A 34 -6.94 25.36 -2.11
N SER A 35 -8.20 25.77 -2.20
CA SER A 35 -8.59 27.17 -2.26
C SER A 35 -8.35 27.88 -0.92
N ASN A 36 -8.48 29.21 -0.90
CA ASN A 36 -8.30 30.02 0.31
C ASN A 36 -9.34 29.73 1.42
N THR A 37 -10.41 29.01 1.09
CA THR A 37 -11.43 28.55 2.05
C THR A 37 -11.29 27.06 2.39
N GLY A 38 -10.25 26.39 1.87
CA GLY A 38 -9.93 25.01 2.18
C GLY A 38 -9.39 24.84 3.60
N TRP A 39 -9.27 23.59 4.03
CA TRP A 39 -8.71 23.25 5.35
C TRP A 39 -7.25 23.67 5.49
N VAL A 40 -6.50 23.67 4.37
CA VAL A 40 -5.14 24.19 4.30
C VAL A 40 -5.06 25.18 3.13
N PRO A 41 -5.35 26.48 3.35
CA PRO A 41 -5.28 27.50 2.31
C PRO A 41 -3.93 27.53 1.59
N GLY A 42 -3.94 27.43 0.26
CA GLY A 42 -2.73 27.37 -0.57
C GLY A 42 -1.95 26.04 -0.49
N GLY A 43 -2.41 25.11 0.35
CA GLY A 43 -1.90 23.74 0.40
C GLY A 43 -2.44 22.87 -0.75
N PHE A 44 -2.20 21.57 -0.67
CA PHE A 44 -2.70 20.61 -1.66
C PHE A 44 -3.17 19.31 -1.02
N VAL A 45 -3.92 18.53 -1.78
CA VAL A 45 -4.32 17.16 -1.46
C VAL A 45 -3.96 16.27 -2.65
N ASP A 46 -3.28 15.17 -2.36
CA ASP A 46 -3.04 14.10 -3.33
C ASP A 46 -4.01 12.93 -3.01
N TYR A 47 -4.75 12.48 -4.02
CA TYR A 47 -5.67 11.35 -3.93
C TYR A 47 -5.10 10.17 -4.71
N ILE A 48 -5.09 8.99 -4.10
CA ILE A 48 -4.75 7.72 -4.75
C ILE A 48 -5.97 6.81 -4.62
N LEU A 49 -6.57 6.43 -5.75
CA LEU A 49 -7.65 5.46 -5.81
C LEU A 49 -7.10 4.11 -6.24
N MET A 50 -7.33 3.10 -5.40
CA MET A 50 -6.88 1.74 -5.62
C MET A 50 -8.06 0.77 -5.65
N GLU A 51 -7.81 -0.43 -6.17
CA GLU A 51 -8.70 -1.57 -6.05
C GLU A 51 -9.11 -1.82 -4.59
N LYS A 52 -10.39 -2.11 -4.38
CA LYS A 52 -10.90 -2.51 -3.08
C LYS A 52 -10.65 -4.00 -2.85
N VAL A 53 -9.58 -4.32 -2.12
CA VAL A 53 -9.24 -5.69 -1.74
C VAL A 53 -10.13 -6.15 -0.57
N PRO A 54 -10.82 -7.30 -0.66
CA PRO A 54 -11.53 -7.88 0.46
C PRO A 54 -10.52 -8.39 1.50
N GLY A 55 -10.83 -8.22 2.79
CA GLY A 55 -9.98 -8.73 3.84
C GLY A 55 -10.14 -7.97 5.14
N SER A 56 -9.47 -8.45 6.18
CA SER A 56 -9.31 -7.74 7.43
C SER A 56 -7.88 -7.24 7.57
N LYS A 57 -7.72 -6.16 8.35
CA LYS A 57 -6.40 -5.65 8.67
C LYS A 57 -5.61 -6.74 9.41
N ALA A 58 -4.33 -6.81 9.07
CA ALA A 58 -3.33 -7.50 9.86
C ALA A 58 -3.51 -7.35 11.38
N PRO A 59 -3.55 -8.47 12.15
CA PRO A 59 -3.23 -8.37 13.56
C PRO A 59 -1.84 -7.74 13.72
N ASP A 60 -1.70 -6.90 14.74
CA ASP A 60 -0.41 -6.30 15.07
C ASP A 60 0.59 -7.42 15.36
N TYR A 61 1.77 -7.38 14.72
CA TYR A 61 2.80 -8.40 14.92
C TYR A 61 3.30 -8.48 16.36
N ARG A 62 3.07 -7.42 17.17
CA ARG A 62 3.37 -7.37 18.59
C ARG A 62 2.36 -8.15 19.43
N GLN A 63 1.18 -8.47 18.88
CA GLN A 63 0.19 -9.28 19.57
C GLN A 63 0.56 -10.76 19.47
N SER A 64 0.29 -11.48 20.55
CA SER A 64 0.48 -12.93 20.57
C SER A 64 -0.60 -13.58 19.69
N LEU A 65 -0.18 -14.09 18.54
CA LEU A 65 -1.02 -14.91 17.68
C LEU A 65 -0.78 -16.39 17.96
N PRO A 66 -1.81 -17.24 17.82
CA PRO A 66 -1.62 -18.68 17.79
C PRO A 66 -0.50 -19.05 16.79
N PRO A 67 0.45 -19.95 17.14
CA PRO A 67 1.62 -20.21 16.32
C PRO A 67 1.29 -20.53 14.86
N LYS A 68 0.22 -21.29 14.61
CA LYS A 68 -0.25 -21.64 13.27
C LYS A 68 -0.71 -20.43 12.47
N GLU A 69 -1.44 -19.51 13.10
CA GLU A 69 -1.92 -18.30 12.45
C GLU A 69 -0.75 -17.37 12.13
N ARG A 70 0.16 -17.16 13.10
CA ARG A 70 1.39 -16.40 12.90
C ARG A 70 2.22 -16.95 11.74
N ASP A 71 2.40 -18.25 11.65
CA ASP A 71 3.21 -18.86 10.60
C ASP A 71 2.55 -18.74 9.22
N ARG A 72 1.21 -18.87 9.13
CA ARG A 72 0.46 -18.57 7.90
C ARG A 72 0.65 -17.10 7.50
N LEU A 73 0.55 -16.20 8.47
CA LEU A 73 0.71 -14.77 8.34
C LEU A 73 2.06 -14.40 7.71
N LEU A 74 3.14 -14.88 8.33
CA LEU A 74 4.50 -14.62 7.91
C LEU A 74 4.82 -15.22 6.54
N LYS A 75 4.29 -16.42 6.24
CA LYS A 75 4.42 -17.05 4.92
C LYS A 75 3.75 -16.20 3.83
N ALA A 76 2.53 -15.72 4.08
CA ALA A 76 1.83 -14.84 3.15
C ALA A 76 2.59 -13.53 2.94
N PHE A 77 3.09 -12.90 4.02
CA PHE A 77 3.92 -11.69 3.91
C PHE A 77 5.19 -11.89 3.10
N LYS A 78 5.90 -13.00 3.35
CA LYS A 78 7.10 -13.33 2.60
C LYS A 78 6.80 -13.55 1.12
N ALA A 79 5.74 -14.27 0.79
CA ALA A 79 5.33 -14.51 -0.58
C ALA A 79 5.00 -13.19 -1.31
N ALA A 80 4.21 -12.33 -0.67
CA ALA A 80 3.87 -11.01 -1.20
C ALA A 80 5.10 -10.13 -1.45
N TYR A 81 6.01 -10.08 -0.49
CA TYR A 81 7.25 -9.30 -0.60
C TYR A 81 8.13 -9.80 -1.76
N LEU A 82 8.31 -11.12 -1.88
CA LEU A 82 9.09 -11.72 -2.95
C LEU A 82 8.46 -11.46 -4.33
N GLU A 83 7.13 -11.51 -4.44
CA GLU A 83 6.42 -11.18 -5.67
C GLU A 83 6.63 -9.71 -6.09
N CYS A 84 6.53 -8.76 -5.15
CA CYS A 84 6.80 -7.35 -5.42
C CYS A 84 8.25 -7.14 -5.89
N MET A 85 9.21 -7.79 -5.22
CA MET A 85 10.63 -7.71 -5.61
C MET A 85 10.88 -8.28 -7.00
N ALA A 86 10.28 -9.43 -7.32
CA ALA A 86 10.38 -10.04 -8.65
C ALA A 86 9.82 -9.13 -9.76
N ARG A 87 8.90 -8.22 -9.39
CA ARG A 87 8.32 -7.18 -10.28
C ARG A 87 9.02 -5.83 -10.18
N GLY A 88 10.23 -5.79 -9.60
CA GLY A 88 11.08 -4.61 -9.58
C GLY A 88 10.66 -3.54 -8.58
N ARG A 89 9.98 -3.91 -7.49
CA ARG A 89 9.62 -2.99 -6.40
C ARG A 89 9.99 -3.55 -5.04
N VAL A 90 10.62 -2.71 -4.22
CA VAL A 90 10.96 -3.02 -2.84
C VAL A 90 10.11 -2.13 -1.93
N HIS A 91 9.41 -2.74 -0.98
CA HIS A 91 8.69 -1.99 0.04
C HIS A 91 9.68 -1.52 1.10
N HIS A 92 9.83 -0.20 1.26
CA HIS A 92 10.79 0.41 2.19
C HIS A 92 10.17 0.82 3.52
N ASP A 93 8.84 0.74 3.67
CA ASP A 93 8.20 1.05 4.94
C ASP A 93 8.32 -0.15 5.90
N SER A 94 8.92 0.12 7.06
CA SER A 94 9.03 -0.83 8.17
C SER A 94 7.74 -0.93 9.00
N GLY A 95 6.74 -0.09 8.74
CA GLY A 95 5.47 -0.04 9.47
C GLY A 95 4.49 -1.19 9.17
N ASP A 96 3.52 -1.39 10.06
CA ASP A 96 2.47 -2.42 9.91
C ASP A 96 1.22 -1.90 9.20
N ARG A 97 1.15 -0.59 8.98
CA ARG A 97 0.00 0.11 8.43
C ARG A 97 0.08 0.07 6.90
N GLY A 98 -0.27 -1.08 6.34
CA GLY A 98 -0.34 -1.33 4.90
C GLY A 98 -0.59 -2.80 4.54
N LYS A 99 -0.84 -3.63 5.57
CA LYS A 99 -0.85 -5.09 5.51
C LYS A 99 -2.30 -5.60 5.60
N TRP A 100 -2.81 -6.21 4.53
CA TRP A 100 -4.15 -6.81 4.48
C TRP A 100 -4.03 -8.34 4.36
N TYR A 101 -4.92 -9.10 5.01
CA TYR A 101 -4.96 -10.57 4.90
C TYR A 101 -6.31 -11.07 4.39
N VAL A 102 -6.25 -12.22 3.71
CA VAL A 102 -7.37 -13.03 3.21
C VAL A 102 -7.34 -14.41 3.85
#